data_AF-A0A958Y8H9-F1
#
_entry.id   AF-A0A958Y8H9-F1
#
_cell.length_a   1.000
_cell.length_b   1.000
_cell.length_c   1.000
_cell.angle_alpha   90.00
_cell.angle_beta   90.00
_cell.angle_gamma   90.00
#
_symmetry.space_group_name_H-M   'P 1'
#
loop_
_entity.id
_entity.type
_entity.pdbx_description
1 polymer ?
#
loop_
_entity_poly.entity_id
_entity_poly.type
_entity_poly.pdbx_seq_one_letter_code
_entity_poly.pdbx_strand_id
1 'polypeptide(L)' 'MNNLPIITLSTKVHRNEYQLLIGFKHDRAFIEIVKHLPGAKWSATLKSWYMKNTPEHLEQL' A
#
# COMPACT_ATOMS: atom_id res chain seq x y z
N MET A 1 -6.65 10.09 -23.97
CA MET A 1 -7.08 10.11 -22.56
C MET A 1 -6.00 9.41 -21.75
N ASN A 2 -5.32 10.13 -20.85
CA ASN A 2 -4.35 9.51 -19.95
C ASN A 2 -5.13 8.69 -18.92
N ASN A 3 -5.06 7.36 -19.03
CA ASN A 3 -5.60 6.48 -18.00
C ASN A 3 -4.72 6.59 -16.77
N LEU A 4 -5.18 7.36 -15.79
CA LEU A 4 -4.52 7.38 -14.50
C LEU A 4 -4.68 6.00 -13.84
N PRO A 5 -3.59 5.47 -13.28
CA PRO A 5 -3.63 4.23 -12.50
C PRO A 5 -4.50 4.43 -11.26
N ILE A 6 -5.44 3.51 -11.05
CA ILE A 6 -6.32 3.53 -9.88
C ILE A 6 -5.60 2.82 -8.74
N ILE A 7 -5.40 3.54 -7.64
CA ILE A 7 -4.89 3.00 -6.38
C ILE A 7 -6.08 2.85 -5.43
N THR A 8 -6.21 1.67 -4.85
CA THR A 8 -7.22 1.34 -3.84
C THR A 8 -6.54 1.27 -2.49
N LEU A 9 -6.96 2.15 -1.58
CA LEU A 9 -6.56 2.09 -0.18
C LEU A 9 -7.65 1.39 0.62
N SER A 10 -7.26 0.46 1.49
CA SER A 10 -8.20 -0.26 2.34
C SER A 10 -7.58 -0.52 3.70
N THR A 11 -8.34 -0.35 4.78
CA THR A 11 -7.85 -0.68 6.11
C THR A 11 -8.24 -2.11 6.46
N LYS A 12 -7.31 -2.86 7.07
CA LYS A 12 -7.57 -4.22 7.54
C LYS A 12 -6.80 -4.51 8.81
N VAL A 13 -7.42 -5.23 9.73
CA VAL A 13 -6.72 -5.81 10.86
C VAL A 13 -5.88 -6.98 10.34
N HIS A 14 -4.57 -6.83 10.37
CA HIS A 14 -3.61 -7.87 10.00
C HIS A 14 -2.51 -7.92 11.06
N ARG A 15 -2.04 -9.12 11.42
CA ARG A 15 -1.05 -9.32 12.50
C ARG A 15 -1.39 -8.60 13.81
N ASN A 16 -2.68 -8.58 14.18
CA ASN A 16 -3.18 -7.92 15.39
C ASN A 16 -3.00 -6.38 15.41
N GLU A 17 -2.76 -5.75 14.25
CA GLU A 17 -2.64 -4.29 14.12
C GLU A 17 -3.54 -3.77 12.99
N TYR A 18 -3.95 -2.50 13.09
CA TYR A 18 -4.63 -1.80 12.00
C TYR A 18 -3.62 -1.43 10.93
N GLN A 19 -3.74 -2.07 9.77
CA GLN A 19 -2.85 -1.87 8.64
C GLN A 19 -3.60 -1.22 7.48
N LEU A 20 -2.91 -0.35 6.76
CA LEU A 20 -3.36 0.20 5.50
C LEU A 20 -2.83 -0.67 4.38
N LEU A 21 -3.72 -1.18 3.55
CA LEU A 21 -3.44 -1.95 2.34
C LEU A 21 -3.46 -1.02 1.15
N ILE A 22 -2.45 -1.17 0.30
CA ILE A 22 -2.28 -0.44 -0.95
C ILE A 22 -2.42 -1.46 -2.08
N GLY A 23 -3.58 -1.43 -2.73
CA GLY A 23 -3.92 -2.26 -3.87
C GLY A 23 -3.84 -1.46 -5.16
N PHE A 24 -3.09 -1.95 -6.14
CA PHE A 24 -3.01 -1.35 -7.48
C PHE A 24 -2.76 -2.45 -8.50
N LYS A 25 -3.07 -2.17 -9.77
CA LYS A 25 -2.76 -3.11 -10.86
C LYS A 25 -1.25 -3.30 -10.90
N HIS A 26 -0.80 -4.54 -11.12
CA HIS A 26 0.63 -4.88 -11.14
C HIS A 26 1.40 -4.01 -12.14
N ASP A 27 2.06 -2.98 -11.61
CA ASP A 27 2.77 -1.95 -12.35
C ASP A 27 4.12 -1.72 -11.66
N ARG A 28 5.20 -1.79 -12.45
CA ARG A 28 6.56 -1.72 -11.92
C ARG A 28 6.86 -0.36 -11.30
N ALA A 29 6.35 0.74 -11.86
CA ALA A 29 6.59 2.07 -11.35
C ALA A 29 5.97 2.24 -9.95
N PHE A 30 4.74 1.73 -9.76
CA PHE A 30 4.10 1.73 -8.45
C PHE A 30 4.79 0.83 -7.44
N ILE A 31 5.26 -0.34 -7.88
CA ILE A 31 6.04 -1.22 -7.00
C ILE A 31 7.30 -0.52 -6.53
N GLU A 32 8.03 0.19 -7.40
CA GLU A 32 9.22 0.95 -6.99
C GLU A 32 8.87 2.05 -5.99
N ILE A 33 7.83 2.86 -6.26
CA ILE A 33 7.38 3.92 -5.35
C ILE A 33 7.02 3.35 -3.98
N VAL A 34 6.14 2.33 -3.94
CA VAL A 34 5.65 1.76 -2.68
C VAL A 34 6.77 1.03 -1.92
N LYS A 35 7.72 0.43 -2.63
CA LYS A 35 8.89 -0.21 -2.01
C LYS A 35 9.81 0.80 -1.32
N HIS A 36 9.82 2.06 -1.77
CA HIS A 36 10.58 3.14 -1.13
C HIS A 36 9.85 3.81 0.04
N LEU A 37 8.55 3.55 0.23
CA LEU A 37 7.81 4.08 1.36
C LEU A 37 8.31 3.44 2.67
N PRO A 38 8.57 4.24 3.71
CA PRO A 38 9.00 3.71 5.00
C PRO A 38 7.89 2.85 5.61
N GLY A 39 8.27 1.66 6.07
CA GLY A 39 7.33 0.73 6.71
C GLY A 39 6.44 -0.05 5.74
N ALA A 40 6.52 0.18 4.43
CA ALA A 40 5.79 -0.61 3.44
C ALA A 40 6.35 -2.04 3.33
N LYS A 41 5.44 -3.01 3.40
CA LYS A 41 5.75 -4.45 3.35
C LYS A 41 4.82 -5.15 2.38
N TRP A 42 5.34 -6.11 1.64
CA TRP A 42 4.52 -6.96 0.79
C TRP A 42 3.90 -8.09 1.60
N SER A 43 2.58 -8.28 1.48
CA SER A 43 1.88 -9.46 2.00
C SER A 43 1.61 -10.45 0.87
N ALA A 44 2.25 -11.61 0.93
CA ALA A 44 1.96 -12.71 0.00
C ALA A 44 0.52 -13.23 0.14
N THR A 45 -0.03 -13.22 1.36
CA THR A 45 -1.41 -13.68 1.64
C THR A 45 -2.45 -12.72 1.08
N LEU A 46 -2.22 -11.40 1.21
CA LEU A 46 -3.15 -10.38 0.74
C LEU A 46 -2.86 -9.94 -0.70
N LYS A 47 -1.75 -10.41 -1.29
CA LYS A 47 -1.23 -10.00 -2.61
C LYS A 47 -1.25 -8.48 -2.77
N SER A 48 -0.88 -7.78 -1.69
CA SER A 48 -0.96 -6.33 -1.60
C SER A 48 0.15 -5.81 -0.71
N TRP A 49 0.56 -4.59 -0.97
CA TRP A 49 1.44 -3.86 -0.07
C TRP A 49 0.64 -3.38 1.13
N TYR A 50 1.28 -3.35 2.28
CA TYR A 50 0.67 -2.87 3.51
C TYR A 50 1.67 -2.10 4.34
N MET A 51 1.16 -1.18 5.14
CA MET A 51 1.92 -0.48 6.16
C MET A 51 1.06 -0.25 7.40
N LYS A 52 1.66 0.17 8.52
CA LYS A 52 0.88 0.52 9.70
C LYS A 52 0.02 1.74 9.41
N ASN A 53 -1.24 1.70 9.82
CA ASN A 53 -2.14 2.83 9.69
C ASN A 53 -1.85 3.85 10.80
N THR A 54 -0.70 4.52 10.70
CA THR A 54 -0.35 5.65 11.59
C THR A 54 -0.46 6.96 10.81
N PRO A 55 -0.72 8.09 11.49
CA PRO A 55 -0.82 9.39 10.83
C PRO A 55 0.42 9.73 10.00
N GLU A 56 1.62 9.40 10.50
CA GLU A 56 2.89 9.73 9.82
C GLU A 56 3.03 9.00 8.48
N HIS A 57 2.52 7.77 8.37
CA HIS A 57 2.55 7.03 7.10
C HIS A 57 1.44 7.49 6.15
N LEU A 58 0.33 8.01 6.68
CA LEU A 58 -0.76 8.55 5.86
C LEU A 58 -0.37 9.89 5.21
N GLU A 59 0.41 10.72 5.89
CA GLU A 59 0.90 12.01 5.36
C GLU A 59 1.92 11.85 4.21
N GLN A 60 2.49 10.66 4.04
CA GLN A 60 3.50 10.36 3.01
C GLN A 60 2.93 9.70 1.74
N LEU A 61 1.62 9.41 1.73
CA LEU A 61 0.87 8.86 0.60
C LEU A 61 0.24 9.98 -0.24
#